data_AF-A0A327SLP3-F1
#
_entry.id   AF-A0A327SLP3-F1
#
_cell.length_a   1.000
_cell.length_b   1.000
_cell.length_c   1.000
_cell.angle_alpha   90.00
_cell.angle_beta   90.00
_cell.angle_gamma   90.00
#
_symmetry.space_group_name_H-M   'P 1'
#
loop_
_entity.id
_entity.type
_entity.pdbx_description
1 polymer ?
#
loop_
_entity_poly.entity_id
_entity_poly.type
_entity_poly.pdbx_seq_one_letter_code
_entity_poly.pdbx_strand_id
1 'polypeptide(L)'
;MSAETESKPLKLKRKVEVAVISDVHLGTYGCHAKELLTYLSSIDPKKLVLNGDIVDIWQFSKRYFPKSHLKVIKKLIDMAADGVEVIYITGNHDEMLRKFSGTSIGNISIVDKTVLELDGKKAWIFHGDVFDVSIQNAKWLAKLGGYGYDMLIVLNGIINWCLEKSGRERYSLSKKIKNSVKSALKYINNFEDVVSDLAIENNYDYVICGHIHQPKMLLKENKMGKTMYLNSGDWVENFTALEYQFKRWKIYNYQHDKLSAFFGDEELKDMDIKDLIAAITIIDPKKNKF
;
A
#
# COMPACT_ATOMS: atom_id res chain seq x y z
N MET A 1 7.06 53.67 -13.75
CA MET A 1 6.93 52.85 -12.53
C MET A 1 6.91 51.40 -12.97
N SER A 2 8.08 50.78 -13.00
CA SER A 2 8.27 49.36 -13.29
C SER A 2 7.74 48.57 -12.09
N ALA A 3 6.73 47.74 -12.29
CA ALA A 3 6.29 46.78 -11.29
C ALA A 3 7.43 45.77 -11.08
N GLU A 4 8.01 45.77 -9.89
CA GLU A 4 8.93 44.75 -9.43
C GLU A 4 8.18 43.41 -9.45
N THR A 5 8.59 42.52 -10.35
CA THR A 5 8.26 41.10 -10.28
C THR A 5 8.97 40.54 -9.05
N GLU A 6 8.26 40.47 -7.92
CA GLU A 6 8.69 39.66 -6.77
C GLU A 6 8.98 38.24 -7.27
N SER A 7 10.27 37.90 -7.35
CA SER A 7 10.69 36.54 -7.70
C SER A 7 10.29 35.63 -6.54
N LYS A 8 9.32 34.73 -6.76
CA LYS A 8 9.03 33.64 -5.82
C LYS A 8 10.35 32.94 -5.48
N PRO A 9 10.67 32.71 -4.19
CA PRO A 9 11.90 32.04 -3.82
C PRO A 9 11.94 30.67 -4.51
N LEU A 10 13.06 30.38 -5.19
CA LEU A 10 13.33 29.08 -5.81
C LEU A 10 13.33 28.00 -4.72
N LYS A 11 12.17 27.37 -4.50
CA LYS A 11 12.08 26.22 -3.60
C LYS A 11 12.74 25.03 -4.27
N LEU A 12 13.93 24.68 -3.81
CA LEU A 12 14.59 23.46 -4.25
C LEU A 12 13.77 22.24 -3.80
N LYS A 13 13.04 21.65 -4.74
CA LYS A 13 12.41 20.35 -4.56
C LYS A 13 13.50 19.26 -4.48
N ARG A 14 13.32 18.28 -3.59
CA ARG A 14 14.20 17.12 -3.51
C ARG A 14 14.01 16.27 -4.78
N LYS A 15 15.08 16.07 -5.54
CA LYS A 15 15.07 15.18 -6.70
C LYS A 15 15.02 13.73 -6.22
N VAL A 16 13.98 12.99 -6.58
CA VAL A 16 13.82 11.57 -6.22
C VAL A 16 13.70 10.76 -7.50
N GLU A 17 14.16 9.51 -7.54
CA GLU A 17 14.01 8.68 -8.73
C GLU A 17 12.64 8.00 -8.73
N VAL A 18 12.25 7.40 -7.60
CA VAL A 18 10.92 6.84 -7.38
C VAL A 18 10.41 7.26 -6.00
N ALA A 19 9.19 7.79 -5.93
CA ALA A 19 8.47 7.95 -4.68
C ALA A 19 7.30 6.97 -4.64
N VAL A 20 7.03 6.36 -3.47
CA VAL A 20 5.87 5.48 -3.26
C VAL A 20 5.09 5.99 -2.04
N ILE A 21 3.79 6.22 -2.23
CA ILE A 21 2.83 6.49 -1.16
C ILE A 21 1.68 5.48 -1.24
N SER A 22 1.04 5.16 -0.13
CA SER A 22 -0.12 4.26 -0.06
C SER A 22 -1.07 4.74 1.02
N ASP A 23 -2.27 4.15 1.07
CA ASP A 23 -3.16 4.23 2.23
C ASP A 23 -3.43 5.69 2.65
N VAL A 24 -3.77 6.51 1.66
CA VAL A 24 -4.04 7.95 1.83
C VAL A 24 -5.50 8.17 2.28
N HIS A 25 -6.42 7.38 1.73
CA HIS A 25 -7.86 7.44 2.01
C HIS A 25 -8.50 8.83 1.81
N LEU A 26 -8.22 9.49 0.67
CA LEU A 26 -8.90 10.72 0.30
C LEU A 26 -10.42 10.50 0.29
N GLY A 27 -11.14 11.27 1.10
CA GLY A 27 -12.60 11.19 1.26
C GLY A 27 -13.00 10.86 2.69
N THR A 28 -12.05 10.39 3.51
CA THR A 28 -12.24 10.13 4.93
C THR A 28 -11.82 11.32 5.80
N TYR A 29 -12.29 11.36 7.05
CA TYR A 29 -11.89 12.37 8.04
C TYR A 29 -10.45 12.15 8.57
N GLY A 30 -9.94 10.92 8.54
CA GLY A 30 -8.61 10.57 9.04
C GLY A 30 -7.48 10.92 8.07
N CYS A 31 -7.80 11.27 6.81
CA CYS A 31 -6.79 11.63 5.82
C CYS A 31 -6.11 12.97 6.15
N HIS A 32 -4.79 12.94 6.28
CA HIS A 32 -3.95 14.12 6.47
C HIS A 32 -3.48 14.73 5.14
N ALA A 33 -4.44 15.21 4.35
CA ALA A 33 -4.20 15.68 2.99
C ALA A 33 -3.31 16.94 2.89
N LYS A 34 -3.21 17.77 3.94
CA LYS A 34 -2.36 18.98 3.90
C LYS A 34 -0.88 18.62 4.05
N GLU A 35 -0.59 17.68 4.93
CA GLU A 35 0.72 17.12 5.18
C GLU A 35 1.18 16.36 3.93
N LEU A 36 0.30 15.55 3.33
CA LEU A 36 0.57 14.90 2.05
C LEU A 36 0.86 15.90 0.93
N LEU A 37 0.05 16.96 0.79
CA LEU A 37 0.28 18.00 -0.20
C LEU A 37 1.65 18.65 0.02
N THR A 38 1.99 18.99 1.27
CA THR A 38 3.29 19.57 1.64
C THR A 38 4.45 18.65 1.22
N TYR A 39 4.32 17.34 1.45
CA TYR A 39 5.29 16.36 1.01
C TYR A 39 5.43 16.30 -0.51
N LEU A 40 4.33 16.12 -1.24
CA LEU A 40 4.33 16.06 -2.71
C LEU A 40 4.93 17.32 -3.34
N SER A 41 4.77 18.47 -2.69
CA SER A 41 5.35 19.74 -3.14
C SER A 41 6.82 19.90 -2.81
N SER A 42 7.34 19.13 -1.85
CA SER A 42 8.74 19.10 -1.45
C SER A 42 9.62 18.19 -2.32
N ILE A 43 9.02 17.37 -3.20
CA ILE A 43 9.71 16.40 -4.04
C ILE A 43 9.51 16.68 -5.53
N ASP A 44 10.45 16.19 -6.33
CA ASP A 44 10.39 16.19 -7.79
C ASP A 44 10.85 14.80 -8.29
N PRO A 45 9.96 13.80 -8.22
CA PRO A 45 10.26 12.42 -8.55
C PRO A 45 10.20 12.17 -10.07
N LYS A 46 11.00 11.23 -10.60
CA LYS A 46 10.79 10.74 -11.99
C LYS A 46 9.54 9.85 -12.10
N LYS A 47 9.32 8.99 -11.09
CA LYS A 47 8.16 8.11 -10.96
C LYS A 47 7.48 8.32 -9.61
N LEU A 48 6.16 8.41 -9.61
CA LEU A 48 5.33 8.42 -8.41
C LEU A 48 4.40 7.20 -8.44
N VAL A 49 4.61 6.27 -7.53
CA VAL A 49 3.75 5.10 -7.36
C VAL A 49 2.74 5.39 -6.25
N LEU A 50 1.47 5.26 -6.60
CA LEU A 50 0.34 5.38 -5.68
C LEU A 50 -0.13 3.95 -5.37
N ASN A 51 0.36 3.36 -4.28
CA ASN A 51 0.26 1.94 -3.99
C ASN A 51 -1.02 1.54 -3.24
N GLY A 52 -2.16 1.82 -3.84
CA GLY A 52 -3.49 1.47 -3.34
C GLY A 52 -4.02 2.41 -2.26
N ASP A 53 -5.34 2.35 -2.09
CA ASP A 53 -6.12 3.08 -1.11
C ASP A 53 -5.85 4.60 -1.08
N ILE A 54 -5.79 5.20 -2.27
CA ILE A 54 -5.58 6.64 -2.41
C ILE A 54 -6.89 7.40 -2.22
N VAL A 55 -8.01 6.85 -2.69
CA VAL A 55 -9.33 7.50 -2.62
C VAL A 55 -10.34 6.51 -2.04
N ASP A 56 -10.75 6.73 -0.80
CA ASP A 56 -11.70 5.82 -0.16
C ASP A 56 -13.11 5.98 -0.77
N ILE A 57 -13.46 5.10 -1.71
CA ILE A 57 -14.76 5.11 -2.41
C ILE A 57 -15.86 4.59 -1.47
N TRP A 58 -15.53 3.70 -0.53
CA TRP A 58 -16.51 3.09 0.38
C TRP A 58 -17.07 4.12 1.36
N GLN A 59 -16.22 4.98 1.89
CA GLN A 59 -16.61 6.06 2.80
C GLN A 59 -16.94 7.37 2.06
N PHE A 60 -16.86 7.38 0.73
CA PHE A 60 -17.12 8.57 -0.07
C PHE A 60 -18.55 9.08 0.15
N SER A 61 -18.66 10.27 0.72
CA SER A 61 -19.92 10.98 0.85
C SER A 61 -20.00 12.09 -0.19
N LYS A 62 -21.10 12.13 -0.96
CA LYS A 62 -21.40 13.24 -1.88
C LYS A 62 -21.41 14.61 -1.19
N ARG A 63 -21.53 14.66 0.15
CA ARG A 63 -21.54 15.89 0.96
C ARG A 63 -20.20 16.21 1.61
N TYR A 64 -19.21 15.31 1.53
CA TYR A 64 -17.93 15.48 2.21
C TYR A 64 -16.77 15.10 1.29
N PHE A 65 -16.14 16.12 0.73
CA PHE A 65 -14.85 16.00 0.06
C PHE A 65 -14.08 17.32 0.27
N PRO A 66 -13.20 17.39 1.28
CA PRO A 66 -12.56 18.64 1.67
C PRO A 66 -11.71 19.25 0.55
N LYS A 67 -11.56 20.59 0.55
CA LYS A 67 -10.73 21.30 -0.44
C LYS A 67 -9.29 20.79 -0.47
N SER A 68 -8.71 20.42 0.66
CA SER A 68 -7.36 19.85 0.72
C SER A 68 -7.24 18.54 -0.06
N HIS A 69 -8.30 17.73 -0.12
CA HIS A 69 -8.29 16.46 -0.85
C HIS A 69 -8.31 16.70 -2.36
N LEU A 70 -9.12 17.65 -2.82
CA LEU A 70 -9.12 18.10 -4.21
C LEU A 70 -7.74 18.64 -4.63
N LYS A 71 -7.07 19.33 -3.71
CA LYS A 71 -5.72 19.84 -3.94
C LYS A 71 -4.70 18.70 -4.11
N VAL A 72 -4.80 17.62 -3.35
CA VAL A 72 -3.96 16.43 -3.57
C VAL A 72 -4.21 15.86 -4.97
N ILE A 73 -5.47 15.66 -5.37
CA ILE A 73 -5.79 15.17 -6.72
C ILE A 73 -5.21 16.08 -7.80
N LYS A 74 -5.44 17.39 -7.68
CA LYS A 74 -4.88 18.37 -8.63
C LYS A 74 -3.34 18.30 -8.65
N LYS A 75 -2.68 18.20 -7.49
CA LYS A 75 -1.23 18.07 -7.41
C LYS A 75 -0.71 16.84 -8.15
N LEU A 76 -1.37 15.70 -8.02
CA LEU A 76 -1.01 14.46 -8.72
C LEU A 76 -1.15 14.62 -10.25
N ILE A 77 -2.24 15.26 -10.69
CA ILE A 77 -2.47 15.56 -12.12
C ILE A 77 -1.43 16.55 -12.64
N ASP A 78 -1.14 17.62 -11.90
CA ASP A 78 -0.13 18.63 -12.25
C ASP A 78 1.26 17.97 -12.39
N MET A 79 1.64 17.11 -11.43
CA MET A 79 2.89 16.34 -11.51
C MET A 79 2.94 15.45 -12.76
N ALA A 80 1.85 14.76 -13.08
CA ALA A 80 1.77 13.96 -14.30
C ALA A 80 1.90 14.82 -15.57
N ALA A 81 1.25 15.98 -15.60
CA ALA A 81 1.33 16.94 -16.69
C ALA A 81 2.75 17.53 -16.86
N ASP A 82 3.46 17.71 -15.75
CA ASP A 82 4.86 18.18 -15.70
C ASP A 82 5.87 17.07 -16.08
N GLY A 83 5.42 15.87 -16.44
CA GLY A 83 6.26 14.78 -16.96
C GLY A 83 6.58 13.68 -15.95
N VAL A 84 6.04 13.72 -14.74
CA VAL A 84 6.20 12.63 -13.76
C VAL A 84 5.37 11.44 -14.21
N GLU A 85 5.98 10.25 -14.25
CA GLU A 85 5.25 9.00 -14.51
C GLU A 85 4.52 8.56 -13.24
N VAL A 86 3.18 8.62 -13.26
CA VAL A 86 2.32 8.25 -12.14
C VAL A 86 1.77 6.84 -12.37
N ILE A 87 2.07 5.93 -11.45
CA ILE A 87 1.58 4.55 -11.48
C ILE A 87 0.60 4.37 -10.33
N TYR A 88 -0.69 4.33 -10.66
CA TYR A 88 -1.77 4.09 -9.71
C TYR A 88 -2.01 2.60 -9.60
N ILE A 89 -1.63 2.01 -8.47
CA ILE A 89 -1.95 0.64 -8.13
C ILE A 89 -3.26 0.65 -7.35
N THR A 90 -4.22 -0.17 -7.73
CA THR A 90 -5.53 -0.21 -7.06
C THR A 90 -5.47 -1.01 -5.75
N GLY A 91 -6.11 -0.49 -4.69
CA GLY A 91 -6.32 -1.19 -3.42
C GLY A 91 -7.77 -1.68 -3.23
N ASN A 92 -8.10 -2.12 -2.02
CA ASN A 92 -9.45 -2.59 -1.69
C ASN A 92 -10.46 -1.46 -1.46
N HIS A 93 -10.05 -0.29 -0.95
CA HIS A 93 -10.96 0.85 -0.82
C HIS A 93 -11.23 1.55 -2.17
N ASP A 94 -10.33 1.34 -3.12
CA ASP A 94 -10.38 1.89 -4.47
C ASP A 94 -10.92 0.86 -5.50
N GLU A 95 -11.59 -0.21 -5.06
CA GLU A 95 -11.90 -1.39 -5.88
C GLU A 95 -12.61 -1.05 -7.21
N MET A 96 -13.43 0.00 -7.25
CA MET A 96 -14.08 0.42 -8.50
C MET A 96 -13.09 0.81 -9.60
N LEU A 97 -11.89 1.26 -9.24
CA LEU A 97 -10.81 1.57 -10.18
C LEU A 97 -10.19 0.32 -10.81
N ARG A 98 -10.35 -0.86 -10.21
CA ARG A 98 -9.86 -2.13 -10.80
C ARG A 98 -10.45 -2.39 -12.18
N LYS A 99 -11.66 -1.89 -12.45
CA LYS A 99 -12.30 -1.95 -13.79
C LYS A 99 -11.53 -1.20 -14.88
N PHE A 100 -10.66 -0.28 -14.48
CA PHE A 100 -9.80 0.51 -15.36
C PHE A 100 -8.34 0.05 -15.31
N SER A 101 -8.03 -1.03 -14.58
CA SER A 101 -6.69 -1.63 -14.56
C SER A 101 -6.23 -1.99 -15.98
N GLY A 102 -4.98 -1.66 -16.29
CA GLY A 102 -4.40 -1.72 -17.64
C GLY A 102 -4.62 -0.47 -18.50
N THR A 103 -5.37 0.53 -18.02
CA THR A 103 -5.59 1.79 -18.75
C THR A 103 -4.49 2.80 -18.45
N SER A 104 -4.19 3.65 -19.43
CA SER A 104 -3.29 4.80 -19.25
C SER A 104 -3.92 6.07 -19.82
N ILE A 105 -3.74 7.19 -19.12
CA ILE A 105 -4.22 8.52 -19.49
C ILE A 105 -3.06 9.49 -19.30
N GLY A 106 -2.44 9.93 -20.40
CA GLY A 106 -1.20 10.71 -20.34
C GLY A 106 -0.11 9.93 -19.61
N ASN A 107 0.53 10.56 -18.62
CA ASN A 107 1.56 9.93 -17.78
C ASN A 107 1.00 9.17 -16.57
N ILE A 108 -0.32 8.96 -16.49
CA ILE A 108 -0.97 8.21 -15.42
C ILE A 108 -1.37 6.83 -15.93
N SER A 109 -0.91 5.78 -15.26
CA SER A 109 -1.32 4.39 -15.51
C SER A 109 -2.11 3.87 -14.31
N ILE A 110 -3.14 3.07 -14.56
CA ILE A 110 -3.91 2.36 -13.52
C ILE A 110 -3.65 0.88 -13.70
N VAL A 111 -3.16 0.21 -12.66
CA VAL A 111 -2.75 -1.21 -12.69
C VAL A 111 -3.07 -1.90 -11.37
N ASP A 112 -3.06 -3.23 -11.31
CA ASP A 112 -3.18 -3.98 -10.05
C ASP A 112 -1.83 -4.25 -9.37
N LYS A 113 -0.73 -4.15 -10.13
CA LYS A 113 0.65 -4.32 -9.68
C LYS A 113 1.61 -3.76 -10.72
N THR A 114 2.85 -3.50 -10.33
CA THR A 114 3.93 -3.18 -11.26
C THR A 114 5.25 -3.83 -10.84
N VAL A 115 6.17 -3.97 -11.79
CA VAL A 115 7.56 -4.34 -11.53
C VAL A 115 8.45 -3.24 -12.10
N LEU A 116 9.23 -2.61 -11.24
CA LEU A 116 10.19 -1.59 -11.65
C LEU A 116 11.58 -2.20 -11.76
N GLU A 117 12.32 -1.86 -12.82
CA GLU A 117 13.75 -2.14 -12.92
C GLU A 117 14.55 -0.95 -12.40
N LEU A 118 15.30 -1.16 -11.31
CA LEU A 118 16.07 -0.16 -10.58
C LEU A 118 17.53 -0.61 -10.52
N ASP A 119 18.40 -0.02 -11.34
CA ASP A 119 19.84 -0.33 -11.35
C ASP A 119 20.13 -1.84 -11.54
N GLY A 120 19.38 -2.50 -12.42
CA GLY A 120 19.50 -3.94 -12.67
C GLY A 120 18.82 -4.84 -11.63
N LYS A 121 18.11 -4.25 -10.66
CA LYS A 121 17.31 -4.97 -9.66
C LYS A 121 15.83 -4.85 -9.95
N LYS A 122 15.04 -5.83 -9.54
CA LYS A 122 13.59 -5.84 -9.76
C LYS A 122 12.83 -5.54 -8.48
N ALA A 123 12.00 -4.50 -8.52
CA ALA A 123 11.11 -4.13 -7.44
C ALA A 123 9.66 -4.45 -7.79
N TRP A 124 9.10 -5.45 -7.12
CA TRP A 124 7.70 -5.82 -7.28
C TRP A 124 6.83 -5.00 -6.33
N ILE A 125 5.82 -4.32 -6.87
CA ILE A 125 4.96 -3.41 -6.12
C ILE A 125 3.50 -3.79 -6.33
N PHE A 126 2.76 -3.92 -5.24
CA PHE A 126 1.32 -4.15 -5.20
C PHE A 126 0.77 -3.70 -3.85
N HIS A 127 -0.54 -3.54 -3.74
CA HIS A 127 -1.14 -2.99 -2.52
C HIS A 127 -1.04 -3.95 -1.32
N GLY A 128 -1.68 -5.13 -1.38
CA GLY A 128 -1.53 -6.18 -0.36
C GLY A 128 -2.81 -6.96 -0.06
N ASP A 129 -3.96 -6.33 -0.26
CA ASP A 129 -5.31 -6.84 -0.02
C ASP A 129 -5.61 -8.21 -0.65
N VAL A 130 -5.01 -8.52 -1.81
CA VAL A 130 -5.17 -9.83 -2.49
C VAL A 130 -4.74 -11.02 -1.62
N PHE A 131 -3.89 -10.81 -0.61
CA PHE A 131 -3.46 -11.86 0.32
C PHE A 131 -4.40 -12.05 1.51
N ASP A 132 -5.35 -11.15 1.76
CA ASP A 132 -6.28 -11.25 2.90
C ASP A 132 -7.14 -12.49 2.81
N VAL A 133 -7.77 -12.73 1.65
CA VAL A 133 -8.65 -13.90 1.44
C VAL A 133 -7.85 -15.20 1.59
N SER A 134 -6.64 -15.23 1.02
CA SER A 134 -5.76 -16.40 1.11
C SER A 134 -5.31 -16.69 2.54
N ILE A 135 -4.92 -15.66 3.29
CA ILE A 135 -4.52 -15.77 4.70
C ILE A 135 -5.72 -16.14 5.59
N GLN A 136 -6.89 -15.53 5.38
CA GLN A 136 -8.11 -15.83 6.14
C GLN A 136 -8.57 -17.27 5.93
N ASN A 137 -8.56 -17.75 4.68
CA ASN A 137 -8.90 -19.14 4.36
C ASN A 137 -7.91 -20.10 5.04
N ALA A 138 -6.61 -19.78 5.01
CA ALA A 138 -5.60 -20.58 5.70
C ALA A 138 -5.81 -20.60 7.22
N LYS A 139 -6.14 -19.46 7.86
CA LYS A 139 -6.50 -19.36 9.29
C LYS A 139 -7.67 -20.26 9.65
N TRP A 140 -8.73 -20.24 8.86
CA TRP A 140 -9.90 -21.10 9.10
C TRP A 140 -9.57 -22.58 8.96
N LEU A 141 -8.83 -22.97 7.91
CA LEU A 141 -8.37 -24.35 7.72
C LEU A 141 -7.52 -24.84 8.89
N ALA A 142 -6.62 -24.00 9.40
CA ALA A 142 -5.78 -24.37 10.53
C ALA A 142 -6.58 -24.47 11.84
N LYS A 143 -7.62 -23.64 12.02
CA LYS A 143 -8.56 -23.75 13.14
C LYS A 143 -9.35 -25.06 13.09
N LEU A 144 -9.83 -25.46 11.91
CA LEU A 144 -10.43 -26.78 11.70
C LEU A 144 -9.46 -27.93 12.01
N GLY A 145 -8.21 -27.83 11.56
CA GLY A 145 -7.16 -28.79 11.91
C GLY A 145 -6.93 -28.91 13.43
N GLY A 146 -7.02 -27.79 14.15
CA GLY A 146 -7.00 -27.76 15.62
C GLY A 146 -8.17 -28.50 16.26
N TYR A 147 -9.40 -28.24 15.82
CA TYR A 147 -10.58 -28.98 16.32
C TYR A 147 -10.52 -30.47 15.99
N GLY A 148 -10.07 -30.83 14.79
CA GLY A 148 -9.85 -32.22 14.41
C GLY A 148 -8.78 -32.89 15.29
N TYR A 149 -7.72 -32.17 15.64
CA TYR A 149 -6.70 -32.65 16.57
C TYR A 149 -7.27 -32.92 17.98
N ASP A 150 -8.08 -32.01 18.52
CA ASP A 150 -8.70 -32.20 19.83
C ASP A 150 -9.64 -33.40 19.83
N MET A 151 -10.42 -33.59 18.75
CA MET A 151 -11.25 -34.77 18.56
C MET A 151 -10.41 -36.05 18.49
N LEU A 152 -9.27 -36.01 17.80
CA LEU A 152 -8.33 -37.14 17.73
C LEU A 152 -7.69 -37.46 19.08
N ILE A 153 -7.46 -36.49 19.96
CA ILE A 153 -7.01 -36.77 21.33
C ILE A 153 -8.09 -37.56 22.09
N VAL A 154 -9.35 -37.13 22.00
CA VAL A 154 -10.48 -37.81 22.67
C VAL A 154 -10.63 -39.24 22.14
N LEU A 155 -10.63 -39.42 20.81
CA LEU A 155 -10.66 -40.74 20.17
C LEU A 155 -9.47 -41.60 20.55
N ASN A 156 -8.25 -41.05 20.59
CA ASN A 156 -7.05 -41.78 21.01
C ASN A 156 -7.15 -42.19 22.49
N GLY A 157 -7.82 -41.40 23.34
CA GLY A 157 -8.16 -41.77 24.71
C GLY A 157 -9.12 -42.94 24.79
N ILE A 158 -10.21 -42.92 24.01
CA ILE A 158 -11.20 -44.00 23.94
C ILE A 158 -10.56 -45.30 23.43
N ILE A 159 -9.77 -45.22 22.35
CA ILE A 159 -9.08 -46.37 21.77
C ILE A 159 -8.10 -46.98 22.79
N ASN A 160 -7.31 -46.14 23.47
CA ASN A 160 -6.39 -46.63 24.50
C ASN A 160 -7.10 -47.24 25.70
N TRP A 161 -8.25 -46.72 26.11
CA TRP A 161 -9.08 -47.32 27.14
C TRP A 161 -9.58 -48.72 26.72
N CYS A 162 -10.02 -48.90 25.47
CA CYS A 162 -10.40 -50.20 24.93
C CYS A 162 -9.21 -51.17 24.82
N LEU A 163 -8.03 -50.68 24.41
CA LEU A 163 -6.81 -51.48 24.30
C LEU A 163 -6.30 -51.96 25.66
N GLU A 164 -6.35 -51.09 26.68
CA GLU A 164 -6.01 -51.44 28.07
C GLU A 164 -6.92 -52.54 28.61
N LYS A 165 -8.24 -52.42 28.39
CA LYS A 165 -9.19 -53.48 28.75
C LYS A 165 -8.96 -54.79 28.00
N SER A 166 -8.27 -54.75 26.86
CA SER A 166 -7.94 -55.93 26.05
C SER A 166 -6.51 -56.43 26.29
N GLY A 167 -5.78 -55.88 27.27
CA GLY A 167 -4.42 -56.28 27.62
C GLY A 167 -3.34 -55.88 26.60
N ARG A 168 -3.62 -54.90 25.73
CA ARG A 168 -2.71 -54.44 24.67
C ARG A 168 -2.07 -53.09 24.99
N GLU A 169 -0.91 -52.81 24.40
CA GLU A 169 -0.15 -51.57 24.62
C GLU A 169 -0.83 -50.32 24.01
N ARG A 170 -0.52 -49.16 24.58
CA ARG A 170 -1.04 -47.86 24.16
C ARG A 170 -0.48 -47.41 22.81
N TYR A 171 -1.32 -46.72 22.04
CA TYR A 171 -0.97 -46.12 20.76
C TYR A 171 -1.16 -44.58 20.78
N SER A 172 -0.33 -43.84 20.02
CA SER A 172 -0.34 -42.37 20.00
C SER A 172 -0.24 -41.78 18.60
N LEU A 173 -1.39 -41.64 17.94
CA LEU A 173 -1.53 -40.90 16.67
C LEU A 173 -1.41 -39.38 16.86
N SER A 174 -1.87 -38.87 18.01
CA SER A 174 -2.00 -37.44 18.29
C SER A 174 -0.67 -36.70 18.30
N LYS A 175 0.43 -37.32 18.74
CA LYS A 175 1.74 -36.66 18.85
C LYS A 175 2.35 -36.28 17.50
N LYS A 176 2.14 -37.10 16.45
CA LYS A 176 2.61 -36.80 15.08
C LYS A 176 1.83 -35.65 14.43
N ILE A 177 0.52 -35.60 14.65
CA ILE A 177 -0.38 -34.60 14.04
C ILE A 177 -0.22 -33.22 14.69
N LYS A 178 0.06 -33.16 16.00
CA LYS A 178 0.25 -31.91 16.76
C LYS A 178 1.31 -30.99 16.17
N ASN A 179 2.42 -31.55 15.71
CA ASN A 179 3.55 -30.77 15.18
C ASN A 179 3.23 -30.20 13.79
N SER A 180 2.47 -30.92 12.97
CA SER A 180 2.02 -30.45 11.66
C SER A 180 1.03 -29.29 11.77
N VAL A 181 0.06 -29.37 12.70
CA VAL A 181 -0.92 -28.29 12.94
C VAL A 181 -0.25 -27.02 13.47
N LYS A 182 0.68 -27.16 14.44
CA LYS A 182 1.44 -26.01 14.97
C LYS A 182 2.32 -25.33 13.92
N SER A 183 2.92 -26.11 13.02
CA SER A 183 3.77 -25.56 11.95
C SER A 183 2.94 -24.82 10.90
N ALA A 184 1.75 -25.34 10.53
CA ALA A 184 0.82 -24.66 9.64
C ALA A 184 0.32 -23.33 10.25
N LEU A 185 -0.04 -23.32 11.54
CA LEU A 185 -0.48 -22.11 12.24
C LEU A 185 0.60 -21.02 12.32
N LYS A 186 1.89 -21.39 12.40
CA LYS A 186 3.00 -20.43 12.42
C LYS A 186 3.20 -19.76 11.03
N TYR A 187 2.96 -20.50 9.95
CA TYR A 187 3.03 -20.00 8.57
C TYR A 187 1.92 -19.01 8.21
N ILE A 188 0.79 -19.08 8.91
CA ILE A 188 -0.42 -18.34 8.58
C ILE A 188 -0.41 -16.89 9.10
N ASN A 189 0.58 -16.52 9.92
CA ASN A 189 0.49 -15.33 10.75
C ASN A 189 1.26 -14.10 10.28
N ASN A 190 2.00 -14.13 9.16
CA ASN A 190 2.77 -12.96 8.77
C ASN A 190 2.68 -12.71 7.26
N PHE A 191 1.79 -11.79 6.88
CA PHE A 191 1.68 -11.26 5.51
C PHE A 191 3.08 -10.92 4.96
N GLU A 192 3.91 -10.27 5.78
CA GLU A 192 5.29 -9.92 5.42
C GLU A 192 6.14 -11.13 5.01
N ASP A 193 6.03 -12.26 5.71
CA ASP A 193 6.84 -13.44 5.41
C ASP A 193 6.35 -14.09 4.12
N VAL A 194 5.03 -14.21 3.95
CA VAL A 194 4.42 -14.80 2.73
C VAL A 194 4.81 -14.03 1.48
N VAL A 195 4.68 -12.70 1.50
CA VAL A 195 5.01 -11.88 0.32
C VAL A 195 6.51 -11.84 0.06
N SER A 196 7.34 -11.91 1.10
CA SER A 196 8.80 -11.95 0.97
C SER A 196 9.28 -13.27 0.40
N ASP A 197 8.73 -14.40 0.84
CA ASP A 197 9.05 -15.72 0.31
C ASP A 197 8.66 -15.80 -1.17
N LEU A 198 7.46 -15.34 -1.54
CA LEU A 198 7.03 -15.29 -2.93
C LEU A 198 7.94 -14.38 -3.77
N ALA A 199 8.39 -13.25 -3.22
CA ALA A 199 9.31 -12.37 -3.90
C ALA A 199 10.67 -13.02 -4.16
N ILE A 200 11.20 -13.76 -3.18
CA ILE A 200 12.43 -14.54 -3.34
C ILE A 200 12.26 -15.63 -4.40
N GLU A 201 11.17 -16.40 -4.36
CA GLU A 201 10.88 -17.45 -5.33
C GLU A 201 10.79 -16.93 -6.78
N ASN A 202 10.32 -15.68 -6.94
CA ASN A 202 10.21 -15.02 -8.24
C ASN A 202 11.42 -14.15 -8.60
N ASN A 203 12.51 -14.22 -7.83
CA ASN A 203 13.76 -13.47 -8.05
C ASN A 203 13.57 -11.94 -8.07
N TYR A 204 12.74 -11.41 -7.16
CA TYR A 204 12.60 -9.98 -6.94
C TYR A 204 13.53 -9.52 -5.80
N ASP A 205 14.32 -8.48 -6.05
CA ASP A 205 15.20 -7.87 -5.05
C ASP A 205 14.44 -7.05 -4.01
N TYR A 206 13.29 -6.50 -4.40
CA TYR A 206 12.42 -5.72 -3.52
C TYR A 206 10.97 -6.15 -3.68
N VAL A 207 10.25 -6.20 -2.55
CA VAL A 207 8.80 -6.29 -2.52
C VAL A 207 8.25 -5.10 -1.74
N ILE A 208 7.36 -4.32 -2.36
CA ILE A 208 6.84 -3.07 -1.81
C ILE A 208 5.31 -3.19 -1.67
N CYS A 209 4.81 -3.03 -0.45
CA CYS A 209 3.40 -3.13 -0.10
C CYS A 209 2.87 -1.85 0.58
N GLY A 210 1.54 -1.71 0.62
CA GLY A 210 0.78 -0.81 1.49
C GLY A 210 -0.06 -1.65 2.46
N HIS A 211 -1.36 -1.37 2.59
CA HIS A 211 -2.43 -2.21 3.17
C HIS A 211 -2.35 -2.51 4.67
N ILE A 212 -1.17 -2.80 5.20
CA ILE A 212 -0.96 -3.09 6.63
C ILE A 212 -0.70 -1.81 7.45
N HIS A 213 -0.57 -0.64 6.82
CA HIS A 213 -0.37 0.66 7.48
C HIS A 213 0.85 0.72 8.43
N GLN A 214 1.87 -0.11 8.21
CA GLN A 214 3.03 -0.18 9.10
C GLN A 214 4.30 0.09 8.29
N PRO A 215 4.85 1.32 8.33
CA PRO A 215 6.04 1.65 7.58
C PRO A 215 7.21 0.78 8.04
N LYS A 216 7.82 0.06 7.10
CA LYS A 216 8.82 -0.95 7.43
C LYS A 216 9.81 -1.17 6.31
N MET A 217 11.05 -1.47 6.69
CA MET A 217 12.12 -1.85 5.78
C MET A 217 12.93 -2.96 6.43
N LEU A 218 12.87 -4.16 5.87
CA LEU A 218 13.54 -5.34 6.41
C LEU A 218 14.14 -6.19 5.30
N LEU A 219 15.40 -6.59 5.47
CA LEU A 219 15.98 -7.66 4.66
C LEU A 219 15.40 -9.00 5.12
N LYS A 220 14.80 -9.73 4.18
CA LYS A 220 14.25 -11.06 4.39
C LYS A 220 15.08 -12.05 3.60
N GLU A 221 15.42 -13.17 4.22
CA GLU A 221 16.30 -14.19 3.64
C GLU A 221 15.76 -15.57 3.99
N ASN A 222 15.78 -16.46 3.00
CA ASN A 222 15.47 -17.87 3.15
C ASN A 222 16.49 -18.71 2.36
N LYS A 223 16.28 -20.02 2.28
CA LYS A 223 17.23 -20.93 1.61
C LYS A 223 17.39 -20.69 0.09
N MET A 224 16.44 -20.01 -0.53
CA MET A 224 16.41 -19.75 -1.97
C MET A 224 17.00 -18.39 -2.35
N GLY A 225 17.13 -17.47 -1.39
CA GLY A 225 17.69 -16.15 -1.64
C GLY A 225 17.25 -15.12 -0.62
N LYS A 226 17.32 -13.86 -1.02
CA LYS A 226 16.97 -12.71 -0.18
C LYS A 226 16.21 -11.65 -0.97
N THR A 227 15.36 -10.92 -0.29
CA THR A 227 14.62 -9.78 -0.83
C THR A 227 14.50 -8.70 0.26
N MET A 228 14.32 -7.46 -0.14
CA MET A 228 14.02 -6.38 0.81
C MET A 228 12.52 -6.14 0.82
N TYR A 229 11.90 -6.42 1.98
CA TYR A 229 10.52 -6.06 2.25
C TYR A 229 10.42 -4.59 2.61
N LEU A 230 9.50 -3.89 1.95
CA LEU A 230 9.24 -2.47 2.10
C LEU A 230 7.75 -2.22 2.26
N ASN A 231 7.39 -1.36 3.19
CA ASN A 231 6.04 -0.85 3.33
C ASN A 231 6.07 0.67 3.50
N SER A 232 5.27 1.39 2.73
CA SER A 232 5.22 2.86 2.76
C SER A 232 4.52 3.43 4.00
N GLY A 233 3.80 2.62 4.76
CA GLY A 233 2.92 3.09 5.83
C GLY A 233 1.67 3.73 5.24
N ASP A 234 1.29 4.89 5.75
CA ASP A 234 0.04 5.56 5.39
C ASP A 234 0.11 7.08 5.64
N TRP A 235 -0.94 7.78 5.21
CA TRP A 235 -1.14 9.22 5.46
C TRP A 235 -2.33 9.50 6.39
N VAL A 236 -2.53 8.60 7.36
CA VAL A 236 -3.57 8.67 8.39
C VAL A 236 -2.94 8.76 9.79
N GLU A 237 -2.00 7.87 10.11
CA GLU A 237 -1.30 7.78 11.39
C GLU A 237 0.21 8.01 11.27
N ASN A 238 0.84 7.50 10.20
CA ASN A 238 2.31 7.42 10.12
C ASN A 238 2.96 8.58 9.37
N PHE A 239 2.30 9.14 8.35
CA PHE A 239 2.79 10.24 7.51
C PHE A 239 4.11 9.91 6.81
N THR A 240 4.16 8.72 6.21
CA THR A 240 5.38 8.17 5.62
C THR A 240 5.27 7.93 4.11
N ALA A 241 6.42 7.90 3.47
CA ALA A 241 6.56 7.54 2.06
C ALA A 241 7.86 6.76 1.86
N LEU A 242 7.98 6.01 0.77
CA LEU A 242 9.26 5.44 0.34
C LEU A 242 9.87 6.32 -0.74
N GLU A 243 11.16 6.63 -0.59
CA GLU A 243 11.94 7.37 -1.58
C GLU A 243 13.09 6.48 -2.05
N TYR A 244 13.20 6.27 -3.37
CA TYR A 244 14.36 5.68 -4.02
C TYR A 244 15.22 6.78 -4.63
N GLN A 245 16.47 6.86 -4.20
CA GLN A 245 17.44 7.80 -4.72
C GLN A 245 18.85 7.29 -4.44
N PHE A 246 19.79 7.51 -5.37
CA PHE A 246 21.19 7.07 -5.20
C PHE A 246 21.29 5.56 -4.95
N LYS A 247 20.49 4.78 -5.70
CA LYS A 247 20.45 3.31 -5.66
C LYS A 247 20.02 2.71 -4.31
N ARG A 248 19.34 3.48 -3.46
CA ARG A 248 18.88 3.05 -2.13
C ARG A 248 17.47 3.52 -1.85
N TRP A 249 16.73 2.69 -1.12
CA TRP A 249 15.45 3.05 -0.54
C TRP A 249 15.64 3.74 0.82
N LYS A 250 14.76 4.67 1.13
CA LYS A 250 14.63 5.30 2.44
C LYS A 250 13.14 5.46 2.77
N ILE A 251 12.77 5.26 4.03
CA ILE A 251 11.46 5.70 4.54
C ILE A 251 11.59 7.20 4.87
N TYR A 252 10.84 8.01 4.14
CA TYR A 252 10.55 9.39 4.52
C TYR A 252 9.51 9.40 5.63
N ASN A 253 9.68 10.30 6.60
CA ASN A 253 8.69 10.55 7.65
C ASN A 253 8.50 12.07 7.76
N TYR A 254 7.26 12.51 7.56
CA TYR A 254 6.89 13.93 7.54
C TYR A 254 7.21 14.64 8.85
N GLN A 255 6.99 13.98 9.99
CA GLN A 255 7.22 14.57 11.32
C GLN A 255 8.69 14.91 11.57
N HIS A 256 9.61 14.26 10.85
CA HIS A 256 11.04 14.54 10.91
C HIS A 256 11.54 15.48 9.80
N ASP A 257 10.65 15.93 8.90
CA ASP A 257 11.01 16.85 7.83
C ASP A 257 10.99 18.31 8.30
N LYS A 258 12.18 18.81 8.65
CA LYS A 258 12.39 20.21 9.06
C LYS A 258 12.07 21.22 7.96
N LEU A 259 11.98 20.78 6.71
CA LEU A 259 11.71 21.66 5.56
C LEU A 259 10.23 21.72 5.21
N SER A 260 9.37 20.88 5.81
CA SER A 260 7.92 20.86 5.57
C SER A 260 7.27 22.24 5.73
N ALA A 261 7.69 23.01 6.73
CA ALA A 261 7.18 24.36 6.99
C ALA A 261 7.33 25.32 5.80
N PHE A 262 8.36 25.15 4.95
CA PHE A 262 8.56 26.00 3.79
C PHE A 262 7.60 25.70 2.63
N PHE A 263 6.99 24.51 2.60
CA PHE A 263 6.09 24.08 1.53
C PHE A 263 4.60 24.22 1.90
N GLY A 264 4.25 24.20 3.19
CA GLY A 264 2.86 24.18 3.63
C GLY A 264 2.04 25.46 3.36
N ASP A 265 2.63 26.64 3.52
CA ASP A 265 1.86 27.90 3.59
C ASP A 265 1.52 28.57 2.24
N GLU A 266 2.27 28.31 1.17
CA GLU A 266 2.08 28.98 -0.12
C GLU A 266 1.19 28.19 -1.10
N GLU A 267 1.35 26.88 -1.25
CA GLU A 267 0.50 26.12 -2.20
C GLU A 267 -0.95 25.98 -1.71
N LEU A 268 -1.17 26.02 -0.38
CA LEU A 268 -2.52 26.13 0.17
C LEU A 268 -3.20 27.47 -0.17
N LYS A 269 -2.45 28.51 -0.56
CA LYS A 269 -2.97 29.81 -1.00
C LYS A 269 -3.05 29.95 -2.53
N ASP A 270 -2.10 29.38 -3.26
CA ASP A 270 -1.92 29.60 -4.71
C ASP A 270 -2.80 28.73 -5.63
N MET A 271 -3.48 27.70 -5.14
CA MET A 271 -4.31 26.84 -6.00
C MET A 271 -5.69 27.48 -6.23
N ASP A 272 -5.91 28.05 -7.42
CA ASP A 272 -7.24 28.48 -7.87
C ASP A 272 -8.15 27.26 -8.07
N ILE A 273 -9.17 27.17 -7.23
CA ILE A 273 -10.15 26.08 -7.21
C ILE A 273 -11.19 26.25 -8.32
N LYS A 274 -11.37 27.47 -8.86
CA LYS A 274 -12.33 27.74 -9.93
C LYS A 274 -12.01 26.94 -11.19
N ASP A 275 -10.73 26.82 -11.54
CA ASP A 275 -10.29 26.06 -12.72
C ASP A 275 -10.53 24.56 -12.56
N LEU A 276 -10.36 24.03 -11.35
CA LEU A 276 -10.61 22.61 -11.06
C LEU A 276 -12.10 22.29 -11.11
N ILE A 277 -12.95 23.16 -10.51
CA ILE A 277 -14.40 23.00 -10.59
C ILE A 277 -14.85 23.13 -12.04
N ALA A 278 -14.34 24.08 -12.80
CA ALA A 278 -14.65 24.22 -14.22
C ALA A 278 -14.29 22.96 -15.01
N ALA A 279 -13.08 22.40 -14.82
CA ALA A 279 -12.64 21.18 -15.48
C ALA A 279 -13.52 19.96 -15.16
N ILE A 280 -13.98 19.83 -13.91
CA ILE A 280 -14.87 18.73 -13.48
C ILE A 280 -16.31 18.97 -13.98
N THR A 281 -16.78 20.22 -14.01
CA THR A 281 -18.17 20.58 -14.37
C THR A 281 -18.44 20.54 -15.88
N ILE A 282 -17.41 20.60 -16.73
CA ILE A 282 -17.56 20.43 -18.19
C ILE A 282 -18.04 19.01 -18.56
N ILE A 283 -18.01 18.05 -17.64
CA ILE A 283 -18.54 16.68 -17.80
C ILE A 283 -20.00 16.60 -17.28
N ASP A 284 -20.85 17.58 -17.61
CA ASP A 284 -22.31 17.45 -17.46
C ASP A 284 -22.97 17.39 -18.86
N PRO A 285 -23.43 16.21 -19.33
CA PRO A 285 -24.05 16.08 -20.65
C PRO A 285 -25.43 16.74 -20.76
N LYS A 286 -25.95 17.35 -19.69
CA LYS A 286 -27.36 17.83 -19.64
C LYS A 286 -27.57 19.33 -19.87
N LYS A 287 -26.63 20.03 -20.50
CA LYS A 287 -26.90 21.36 -21.08
C LYS A 287 -26.43 21.48 -22.52
N ASN A 288 -26.97 20.60 -23.37
CA ASN A 288 -27.15 20.89 -24.79
C ASN A 288 -28.48 20.26 -25.23
N LYS A 289 -29.57 20.98 -24.98
CA LYS A 289 -30.79 20.88 -25.77
C LYS A 289 -31.15 22.30 -26.20
N PHE A 290 -31.30 22.41 -27.53
CA PHE A 290 -31.62 23.58 -28.35
C PHE A 290 -32.64 24.53 -27.73
#